data_AF-A0A318NPC7-F1
#
_entry.id   AF-A0A318NPC7-F1
#
_cell.length_a   1.000
_cell.length_b   1.000
_cell.length_c   1.000
_cell.angle_alpha   90.00
_cell.angle_beta   90.00
_cell.angle_gamma   90.00
#
_symmetry.space_group_name_H-M   'P 1'
#
loop_
_entity.id
_entity.type
_entity.pdbx_description
1 polymer ?
#
loop_
_entity_poly.entity_id
_entity_poly.type
_entity_poly.pdbx_seq_one_letter_code
_entity_poly.pdbx_strand_id
1 'polypeptide(L)'
;MVFYDPTGERYGLPTYPFKFAPDGLLTRRQLRTRNLRPGGQDPAAQIMWRRGKRVAYLFRLDLAMPKRTATPAQRAAIDKALTAR
;
A
#
# COMPACT_ATOMS: atom_id res chain seq x y z
N MET A 1 -18.71 14.94 -5.80
CA MET A 1 -17.31 14.49 -5.50
C MET A 1 -16.73 13.84 -6.75
N VAL A 2 -15.64 14.37 -7.32
CA VAL A 2 -15.17 13.97 -8.67
C VAL A 2 -14.72 12.50 -8.76
N PHE A 3 -14.24 11.91 -7.67
CA PHE A 3 -13.65 10.56 -7.64
C PHE A 3 -14.36 9.60 -6.69
N TYR A 4 -15.65 9.81 -6.40
CA TYR A 4 -16.40 8.88 -5.56
C TYR A 4 -17.05 7.81 -6.45
N ASP A 5 -16.46 6.62 -6.45
CA ASP A 5 -16.87 5.44 -7.22
C ASP A 5 -16.64 4.19 -6.35
N PRO A 6 -17.49 3.93 -5.34
CA PRO A 6 -17.28 2.84 -4.39
C PRO A 6 -17.44 1.44 -5.02
N THR A 7 -18.11 1.32 -6.17
CA THR A 7 -18.28 0.05 -6.90
C THR A 7 -17.09 -0.24 -7.82
N GLY A 8 -16.35 0.79 -8.25
CA GLY A 8 -15.24 0.66 -9.18
C GLY A 8 -15.68 0.56 -10.64
N GLU A 9 -16.93 0.87 -10.96
CA GLU A 9 -17.48 0.79 -12.31
C GLU A 9 -16.79 1.74 -13.29
N ARG A 10 -16.31 2.89 -12.79
CA ARG A 10 -15.69 3.92 -13.63
C ARG A 10 -14.18 3.77 -13.71
N TYR A 11 -13.54 3.34 -12.64
CA TYR A 11 -12.08 3.33 -12.53
C TYR A 11 -11.46 1.94 -12.36
N GLY A 12 -12.26 0.88 -12.43
CA GLY A 12 -11.83 -0.53 -12.32
C GLY A 12 -11.58 -1.01 -10.88
N LEU A 13 -11.42 -0.08 -9.94
CA LEU A 13 -11.32 -0.34 -8.50
C LEU A 13 -12.20 0.64 -7.74
N PRO A 14 -12.75 0.26 -6.58
CA PRO A 14 -13.36 1.19 -5.65
C PRO A 14 -12.45 2.41 -5.47
N THR A 15 -12.95 3.58 -5.83
CA THR A 15 -12.20 4.82 -5.88
C THR A 15 -12.84 5.84 -4.97
N TYR A 16 -12.00 6.44 -4.12
CA TYR A 16 -12.44 7.42 -3.15
C TYR A 16 -11.70 8.76 -3.34
N PRO A 17 -12.36 9.90 -3.06
CA PRO A 17 -11.67 11.17 -2.90
C PRO A 17 -10.65 11.14 -1.76
N PHE A 18 -9.72 12.09 -1.77
CA PHE A 18 -8.73 12.21 -0.69
C PHE A 18 -9.41 12.36 0.68
N LYS A 19 -9.04 11.48 1.63
CA LYS A 19 -9.62 11.35 2.99
C LYS A 19 -11.03 10.74 3.08
N PHE A 20 -11.53 10.10 2.03
CA PHE A 20 -12.88 9.48 2.00
C PHE A 20 -12.89 7.96 1.91
N ALA A 21 -11.72 7.31 1.99
CA ALA A 21 -11.67 5.86 2.01
C ALA A 21 -12.28 5.33 3.32
N PRO A 22 -13.07 4.24 3.27
CA PRO A 22 -13.63 3.62 4.47
C PRO A 22 -12.53 3.00 5.34
N ASP A 23 -12.89 2.71 6.59
CA ASP A 23 -12.02 2.01 7.53
C ASP A 23 -11.62 0.61 7.02
N GLY A 24 -10.54 0.08 7.58
CA GLY A 24 -9.98 -1.21 7.16
C GLY A 24 -9.16 -1.16 5.87
N LEU A 25 -9.12 -0.03 5.16
CA LEU A 25 -8.31 0.17 3.97
C LEU A 25 -7.14 1.12 4.22
N LEU A 26 -5.93 0.71 3.80
CA LEU A 26 -4.71 1.43 4.12
C LEU A 26 -3.76 1.49 2.94
N THR A 27 -3.08 2.63 2.79
CA THR A 27 -1.95 2.76 1.87
C THR A 27 -0.77 1.89 2.32
N ARG A 28 0.11 1.51 1.40
CA ARG A 28 1.38 0.80 1.73
C ARG A 28 2.20 1.53 2.79
N ARG A 29 2.19 2.88 2.78
CA ARG A 29 2.90 3.70 3.77
C ARG A 29 2.28 3.58 5.16
N GLN A 30 0.95 3.59 5.27
CA GLN A 30 0.25 3.38 6.53
C GLN A 30 0.48 1.97 7.08
N LEU A 31 0.47 0.94 6.22
CA LEU A 31 0.85 -0.43 6.62
C LEU A 31 2.29 -0.48 7.15
N ARG A 32 3.25 0.14 6.44
CA ARG A 32 4.67 0.17 6.86
C ARG A 32 4.85 0.83 8.23
N THR A 33 4.08 1.87 8.51
CA THR A 33 4.11 2.57 9.82
C THR A 33 3.67 1.65 10.96
N ARG A 34 2.85 0.64 10.65
CA ARG A 34 2.41 -0.41 11.59
C ARG A 34 3.26 -1.68 11.55
N ASN A 35 4.44 -1.63 10.93
CA ASN A 35 5.30 -2.81 10.70
C ASN A 35 4.61 -3.95 9.91
N LEU A 36 3.68 -3.60 9.02
CA LEU A 36 2.95 -4.52 8.16
C LEU A 36 3.34 -4.35 6.68
N ARG A 37 3.04 -5.38 5.89
CA ARG A 37 3.07 -5.42 4.42
C ARG A 37 1.69 -5.86 3.89
N PRO A 38 1.37 -5.57 2.62
CA PRO A 38 0.08 -5.99 2.02
C PRO A 38 -0.22 -7.50 2.01
N GLY A 39 0.71 -8.37 2.41
CA GLY A 39 0.48 -9.82 2.40
C GLY A 39 0.63 -10.49 1.03
N GLY A 40 0.68 -9.73 -0.06
CA GLY A 40 0.65 -10.26 -1.43
C GLY A 40 -0.69 -10.04 -2.15
N GLN A 41 -1.64 -9.41 -1.47
CA GLN A 41 -2.91 -9.02 -2.07
C GLN A 41 -2.73 -7.93 -3.13
N ASP A 42 -3.59 -7.95 -4.13
CA ASP A 42 -3.78 -6.84 -5.07
C ASP A 42 -4.46 -5.65 -4.38
N PRO A 43 -4.32 -4.43 -4.92
CA PRO A 43 -5.05 -3.27 -4.41
C PRO A 43 -6.56 -3.54 -4.34
N ALA A 44 -7.16 -3.31 -3.17
CA ALA A 44 -8.60 -3.47 -2.97
C ALA A 44 -9.38 -2.20 -3.34
N ALA A 45 -8.71 -1.05 -3.34
CA ALA A 45 -9.27 0.25 -3.67
C ALA A 45 -8.17 1.26 -4.00
N GLN A 46 -8.55 2.48 -4.36
CA GLN A 46 -7.63 3.58 -4.59
C GLN A 46 -8.20 4.93 -4.13
N ILE A 47 -7.30 5.86 -3.86
CA ILE A 47 -7.63 7.28 -3.67
C ILE A 47 -7.14 8.06 -4.88
N MET A 48 -8.00 8.86 -5.49
CA MET A 48 -7.61 9.78 -6.57
C MET A 48 -7.79 11.23 -6.17
N TRP A 49 -6.82 12.08 -6.50
CA TRP A 49 -6.90 13.52 -6.27
C TRP A 49 -6.05 14.32 -7.27
N ARG A 50 -6.10 15.66 -7.17
CA ARG A 50 -5.44 16.59 -8.11
C ARG A 50 -5.80 16.28 -9.57
N ARG A 51 -7.11 16.22 -9.86
CA ARG A 51 -7.63 15.93 -11.21
C ARG A 51 -7.07 14.61 -11.80
N GLY A 52 -6.92 13.59 -10.96
CA GLY A 52 -6.42 12.27 -11.36
C GLY A 52 -4.90 12.15 -11.49
N LYS A 53 -4.15 13.25 -11.30
CA LYS A 53 -2.67 13.24 -11.37
C LYS A 53 -2.00 12.52 -10.20
N ARG A 54 -2.75 12.21 -9.14
CA ARG A 54 -2.24 11.45 -7.99
C ARG A 54 -3.20 10.33 -7.63
N VAL A 55 -2.60 9.16 -7.42
CA VAL A 55 -3.27 7.92 -7.03
C VAL A 55 -2.55 7.32 -5.83
N ALA A 56 -3.30 6.81 -4.85
CA ALA A 56 -2.75 5.99 -3.78
C ALA A 56 -3.56 4.69 -3.68
N TYR A 57 -2.90 3.56 -3.90
CA TYR A 57 -3.51 2.24 -3.73
C TYR A 57 -3.72 1.92 -2.26
N LEU A 58 -4.87 1.29 -2.00
CA LEU A 58 -5.31 0.86 -0.70
C LEU A 58 -5.36 -0.67 -0.63
N PHE A 59 -4.99 -1.19 0.51
CA PHE A 59 -4.89 -2.61 0.81
C PHE A 59 -5.70 -2.88 2.07
N ARG A 60 -6.32 -4.05 2.14
CA ARG A 60 -7.08 -4.43 3.32
C ARG A 60 -6.15 -4.72 4.50
N LEU A 61 -6.49 -4.18 5.66
CA LEU A 61 -5.74 -4.36 6.90
C LEU A 61 -5.81 -5.79 7.42
N ASP A 62 -6.95 -6.45 7.29
CA ASP A 62 -7.18 -7.82 7.77
C ASP A 62 -6.37 -8.88 6.99
N LEU A 63 -6.01 -8.59 5.73
CA LEU A 63 -5.11 -9.42 4.92
C LEU A 63 -3.65 -8.99 5.02
N ALA A 64 -3.34 -7.96 5.80
CA ALA A 64 -1.97 -7.51 5.97
C ALA A 64 -1.16 -8.53 6.79
N MET A 65 0.12 -8.64 6.45
CA MET A 65 1.03 -9.56 7.13
C MET A 65 2.17 -8.77 7.78
N PRO A 66 2.84 -9.33 8.80
CA PRO A 66 4.06 -8.74 9.33
C PRO A 66 5.09 -8.45 8.23
N LYS A 67 5.78 -7.32 8.37
CA LYS A 67 6.91 -6.96 7.50
C LYS A 67 7.95 -8.08 7.57
N ARG A 68 8.53 -8.45 6.42
CA ARG A 68 9.63 -9.41 6.38
C ARG A 68 10.87 -8.82 7.05
N THR A 69 11.48 -9.61 7.93
CA THR A 69 12.76 -9.29 8.55
C THR A 69 13.85 -10.09 7.83
N ALA A 70 14.91 -9.41 7.41
CA ALA A 70 16.05 -10.08 6.79
C ALA A 70 16.71 -11.03 7.80
N THR A 71 17.13 -12.21 7.34
CA THR A 71 17.87 -13.16 8.17
C THR A 71 19.28 -12.61 8.47
N PRO A 72 19.96 -13.11 9.52
CA PRO A 72 21.34 -12.73 9.79
C PRO A 72 22.28 -12.92 8.60
N ALA A 73 22.13 -14.02 7.86
CA ALA A 73 22.94 -14.29 6.66
C ALA A 73 22.69 -13.27 5.54
N GLN A 74 21.43 -12.88 5.32
CA GLN A 74 21.08 -11.84 4.36
C GLN A 74 21.67 -10.48 4.76
N ARG A 75 21.66 -10.15 6.06
CA ARG A 75 22.29 -8.91 6.57
C ARG A 75 23.80 -8.92 6.33
N ALA A 76 24.49 -10.01 6.69
CA ALA A 76 25.92 -10.15 6.47
C ALA A 76 26.32 -10.04 4.98
N ALA A 77 25.48 -10.57 4.08
CA ALA A 77 25.70 -10.45 2.63
C ALA A 77 25.58 -8.98 2.16
N ILE A 78 24.60 -8.24 2.67
CA ILE A 78 24.43 -6.81 2.38
C ILE A 78 25.63 -6.02 2.91
N ASP A 79 26.07 -6.29 4.14
CA ASP A 79 27.20 -5.59 4.77
C ASP A 79 28.49 -5.78 3.96
N LYS A 80 28.77 -7.01 3.50
CA LYS A 80 29.90 -7.32 2.61
C LYS A 80 29.81 -6.53 1.29
N ALA A 81 28.63 -6.50 0.66
CA ALA A 81 28.43 -5.78 -0.59
C ALA A 81 28.62 -4.26 -0.45
N LEU A 82 28.18 -3.68 0.66
CA LEU A 82 28.35 -2.25 0.93
C LEU A 82 29.81 -1.87 1.23
N THR A 83 30.60 -2.79 1.79
CA THR A 83 32.02 -2.57 2.12
C THR A 83 32.92 -2.59 0.87
N ALA A 84 32.53 -3.32 -0.18
CA ALA A 84 33.29 -3.48 -1.42
C ALA A 84 33.07 -2.35 -2.45
N ARG A 85 32.49 -1.22 -2.04
CA ARG A 85 32.05 -0.12 -2.93
C ARG A 85 33.09 0.97 -3.13
#